data_AF-A0A940TTA1-F1
#
_entry.id   AF-A0A940TTA1-F1
#
_cell.length_a   1.000
_cell.length_b   1.000
_cell.length_c   1.000
_cell.angle_alpha   90.00
_cell.angle_beta   90.00
_cell.angle_gamma   90.00
#
_symmetry.space_group_name_H-M   'P 1'
#
loop_
_entity.id
_entity.type
_entity.pdbx_description
1 polymer ?
#
loop_
_entity_poly.entity_id
_entity_poly.type
_entity_poly.pdbx_seq_one_letter_code
_entity_poly.pdbx_strand_id
1 'polypeptide(L)'
;MEIKFERFHLQSDLCSPLQGFETISVPTEVRIDPLTKRRSRIITWGLPSQGKYDFSKMAEESSACFFCPENVLQKTPQFLKEIVPEGRIRIGRTVGFPNLNPVGSYGSVVVLGHEHFLNLNQFTPENYEEGISVAMEILRKTMAFDPDTRYWQISQNFLLPGGSTILHPHLQVIGDPIPTNEMEWLLDASSSYYQRNGTLYWKDLIQIEKGLGKRYIAQFGNVHWFVSYAPIGFNEVCGSVEGHGSITT
;
A
#
# COMPACT_ATOMS: atom_id res chain seq x y z
N MET A 1 20.50 5.39 -17.92
CA MET A 1 19.68 6.44 -17.27
C MET A 1 20.16 6.65 -15.85
N GLU A 2 20.58 7.87 -15.51
CA GLU A 2 21.13 8.21 -14.19
C GLU A 2 20.01 8.56 -13.19
N ILE A 3 20.13 8.10 -11.94
CA ILE A 3 19.21 8.49 -10.85
C ILE A 3 19.64 9.84 -10.31
N LYS A 4 18.83 10.88 -10.53
CA LYS A 4 19.09 12.25 -10.06
C LYS A 4 18.03 12.70 -9.07
N PHE A 5 18.49 13.20 -7.92
CA PHE A 5 17.64 13.81 -6.91
C PHE A 5 17.55 15.31 -7.14
N GLU A 6 16.56 15.71 -7.94
CA GLU A 6 16.33 17.11 -8.30
C GLU A 6 15.38 17.78 -7.30
N ARG A 7 15.74 18.98 -6.82
CA ARG A 7 14.89 19.80 -5.94
C ARG A 7 15.00 21.27 -6.26
N PHE A 8 13.89 21.97 -6.04
CA PHE A 8 13.76 23.42 -6.14
C PHE A 8 13.40 23.95 -4.76
N HIS A 9 14.19 24.89 -4.26
CA HIS A 9 13.87 25.62 -3.03
C HIS A 9 12.97 26.79 -3.38
N LEU A 10 11.86 26.89 -2.67
CA LEU A 10 10.88 27.95 -2.80
C LEU A 10 10.66 28.59 -1.44
N GLN A 11 10.08 29.79 -1.42
CA GLN A 11 9.84 30.54 -0.21
C GLN A 11 8.51 31.28 -0.33
N SER A 12 7.80 31.38 0.78
CA SER A 12 6.65 32.29 0.93
C SER A 12 6.98 33.30 2.00
N ASP A 13 6.93 34.58 1.65
CA ASP A 13 7.11 35.69 2.61
C ASP A 13 5.75 36.19 3.08
N LEU A 14 5.59 36.36 4.39
CA LEU A 14 4.33 36.77 5.00
C LEU A 14 4.55 37.55 6.29
N CYS A 15 3.63 38.46 6.62
CA CYS A 15 3.57 39.08 7.94
C CYS A 15 2.84 38.15 8.91
N SER A 16 3.54 37.60 9.91
CA SER A 16 2.99 36.54 10.76
C SER A 16 2.25 37.12 11.97
N PRO A 17 0.94 36.84 12.16
CA PRO A 17 0.24 37.26 13.37
C PRO A 17 0.80 36.59 14.63
N LEU A 18 1.50 35.46 14.49
CA LEU A 18 2.17 34.77 15.59
C LEU A 18 3.47 35.47 16.03
N GLN A 19 3.97 36.40 15.23
CA GLN A 19 5.18 37.19 15.49
C GLN A 19 4.87 38.69 15.38
N GLY A 20 3.70 39.13 15.84
CA GLY A 20 3.36 40.56 15.87
C GLY A 20 3.30 41.24 14.50
N PHE A 21 2.96 40.48 13.44
CA PHE A 21 2.99 40.90 12.04
C PHE A 21 4.38 41.22 11.48
N GLU A 22 5.45 40.75 12.12
CA GLU A 22 6.79 40.77 11.51
C GLU A 22 6.82 39.91 10.24
N THR A 23 7.60 40.36 9.26
CA THR A 23 7.85 39.61 8.02
C THR A 23 8.67 38.37 8.34
N ILE A 24 8.11 37.21 8.04
CA ILE A 24 8.79 35.92 8.10
C ILE A 24 8.85 35.29 6.71
N SER A 25 9.83 34.39 6.55
CA SER A 25 10.00 33.58 5.35
C SER A 25 9.78 32.11 5.67
N VAL A 26 8.81 31.48 5.00
CA VAL A 26 8.49 30.06 5.17
C VAL A 26 9.06 29.26 4.00
N PRO A 27 10.08 28.41 4.21
CA PRO A 27 10.67 27.63 3.14
C PRO A 27 9.77 26.44 2.76
N THR A 28 9.73 26.15 1.47
CA THR A 28 9.14 24.93 0.90
C THR A 28 10.08 24.34 -0.15
N GLU A 29 9.95 23.05 -0.45
CA GLU A 29 10.68 22.43 -1.55
C GLU A 29 9.72 21.81 -2.57
N VAL A 30 10.13 21.76 -3.83
CA VAL A 30 9.54 20.87 -4.82
C VAL A 30 10.59 19.86 -5.23
N ARG A 31 10.30 18.57 -5.03
CA ARG A 31 11.17 17.45 -5.41
C ARG A 31 10.58 16.73 -6.62
N ILE A 32 11.45 16.24 -7.49
CA ILE A 32 11.06 15.44 -8.66
C ILE A 32 11.47 14.00 -8.42
N ASP A 33 10.51 13.09 -8.53
CA ASP A 33 10.77 11.65 -8.45
C ASP A 33 11.70 11.22 -9.60
N PRO A 34 12.81 10.51 -9.34
CA PRO A 34 13.78 10.22 -10.38
C PRO A 34 13.25 9.28 -11.47
N LEU A 35 12.30 8.40 -11.12
CA LEU A 35 11.76 7.37 -12.01
C LEU A 35 10.57 7.90 -12.79
N THR A 36 9.52 8.31 -12.07
CA THR A 36 8.21 8.69 -12.60
C THR A 36 8.12 10.16 -13.04
N LYS A 37 9.09 10.99 -12.64
CA LYS A 37 9.10 12.46 -12.87
C LYS A 37 7.95 13.21 -12.20
N ARG A 38 7.21 12.53 -11.32
CA ARG A 38 6.20 13.13 -10.47
C ARG A 38 6.82 14.21 -9.58
N ARG A 39 6.05 15.27 -9.31
CA ARG A 39 6.48 16.37 -8.42
C ARG A 39 5.80 16.24 -7.06
N SER A 40 6.59 16.40 -6.00
CA SER A 40 6.12 16.42 -4.63
C SER A 40 6.50 17.73 -3.96
N ARG A 41 5.53 18.38 -3.32
CA ARG A 41 5.78 19.59 -2.53
C ARG A 41 6.06 19.19 -1.09
N ILE A 42 7.21 19.60 -0.59
CA ILE A 42 7.61 19.42 0.79
C ILE A 42 7.35 20.72 1.54
N ILE A 43 6.56 20.62 2.59
CA ILE A 43 6.18 21.72 3.48
C ILE A 43 6.83 21.52 4.84
N THR A 44 7.01 22.62 5.58
CA THR A 44 7.70 22.65 6.88
C THR A 44 6.74 22.62 8.07
N TRP A 45 5.44 22.60 7.82
CA TRP A 45 4.41 22.43 8.84
C TRP A 45 3.79 21.04 8.73
N GLY A 46 3.43 20.47 9.88
CA GLY A 46 2.77 19.16 9.97
C GLY A 46 1.26 19.29 10.17
N LEU A 47 0.55 18.20 9.95
CA LEU A 47 -0.85 18.10 10.38
C LEU A 47 -0.91 18.11 11.91
N PRO A 48 -1.88 18.84 12.51
CA PRO A 48 -2.08 18.80 13.96
C PRO A 48 -2.39 17.36 14.39
N SER A 49 -1.82 16.94 15.52
CA SER A 49 -2.14 15.64 16.11
C SER A 49 -3.63 15.61 16.47
N GLN A 50 -4.36 14.64 15.93
CA GLN A 50 -5.78 14.45 16.24
C GLN A 50 -6.02 13.59 17.49
N GLY A 51 -4.97 13.31 18.28
CA GLY A 51 -5.06 12.39 19.41
C GLY A 51 -5.28 10.94 18.97
N LYS A 52 -5.52 10.06 19.95
CA LYS A 52 -5.89 8.66 19.67
C LYS A 52 -7.40 8.58 19.48
N TYR A 53 -7.83 7.98 18.37
CA TYR A 53 -9.24 7.67 18.16
C TYR A 53 -9.57 6.36 18.88
N ASP A 54 -10.62 6.36 19.71
CA ASP A 54 -11.09 5.16 20.38
C ASP A 54 -12.17 4.48 19.52
N PHE A 55 -11.83 3.30 18.97
CA PHE A 55 -12.73 2.51 18.14
C PHE A 55 -13.53 1.46 18.94
N SER A 56 -13.35 1.37 20.26
CA SER A 56 -13.95 0.32 21.09
C SER A 56 -15.47 0.29 20.98
N LYS A 57 -16.12 1.45 21.06
CA LYS A 57 -17.57 1.57 20.90
C LYS A 57 -18.05 1.11 19.51
N MET A 58 -17.31 1.46 18.46
CA MET A 58 -17.65 1.05 17.08
C MET A 58 -17.45 -0.47 16.89
N ALA A 59 -16.46 -1.05 17.56
CA ALA A 59 -16.25 -2.49 17.57
C ALA A 59 -17.41 -3.23 18.26
N GLU A 60 -17.91 -2.70 19.39
CA GLU A 60 -19.08 -3.26 20.08
C GLU A 60 -20.35 -3.16 19.23
N GLU A 61 -20.59 -2.03 18.56
CA GLU A 61 -21.78 -1.78 17.74
C GLU A 61 -21.78 -2.60 16.43
N SER A 62 -20.65 -3.17 16.01
CA SER A 62 -20.51 -3.93 14.76
C SER A 62 -20.55 -5.47 14.95
N SER A 63 -21.24 -5.92 16.00
CA SER A 63 -21.40 -7.34 16.39
C SER A 63 -22.00 -8.27 15.32
N ALA A 64 -22.63 -7.73 14.28
CA ALA A 64 -23.19 -8.51 13.16
C ALA A 64 -22.26 -8.57 11.93
N CYS A 65 -20.94 -8.51 12.11
CA CYS A 65 -19.98 -8.47 11.01
C CYS A 65 -20.00 -9.74 10.15
N PHE A 66 -20.00 -9.56 8.83
CA PHE A 66 -19.95 -10.65 7.87
C PHE A 66 -18.63 -11.42 7.87
N PHE A 67 -17.53 -10.82 8.38
CA PHE A 67 -16.19 -11.42 8.34
C PHE A 67 -15.86 -12.21 9.60
N CYS A 68 -16.67 -12.10 10.66
CA CYS A 68 -16.51 -12.91 11.85
C CYS A 68 -16.66 -14.41 11.53
N PRO A 69 -15.97 -15.30 12.26
CA PRO A 69 -15.91 -16.75 11.96
C PRO A 69 -17.27 -17.43 11.82
N GLU A 70 -18.26 -17.02 12.61
CA GLU A 70 -19.62 -17.55 12.60
C GLU A 70 -20.41 -17.14 11.33
N ASN A 71 -20.01 -16.06 10.66
CA ASN A 71 -20.73 -15.48 9.54
C ASN A 71 -20.01 -15.66 8.20
N VAL A 72 -18.67 -15.67 8.17
CA VAL A 72 -17.87 -15.55 6.94
C VAL A 72 -18.19 -16.61 5.89
N LEU A 73 -18.46 -17.85 6.29
CA LEU A 73 -18.77 -18.92 5.34
C LEU A 73 -20.22 -18.91 4.83
N GLN A 74 -21.11 -18.20 5.51
CA GLN A 74 -22.54 -18.16 5.21
C GLN A 74 -22.97 -16.86 4.52
N LYS A 75 -22.31 -15.74 4.85
CA LYS A 75 -22.73 -14.38 4.47
C LYS A 75 -21.81 -13.69 3.46
N THR A 76 -20.77 -14.36 2.97
CA THR A 76 -19.88 -13.80 1.93
C THR A 76 -20.09 -14.50 0.58
N PRO A 77 -19.74 -13.87 -0.54
CA PRO A 77 -19.80 -14.50 -1.85
C PRO A 77 -18.89 -15.74 -1.97
N GLN A 78 -19.06 -16.48 -3.06
CA GLN A 78 -18.19 -17.58 -3.47
C GLN A 78 -17.63 -17.28 -4.86
N PHE A 79 -16.41 -17.73 -5.14
CA PHE A 79 -15.86 -17.76 -6.47
C PHE A 79 -16.67 -18.70 -7.38
N LEU A 80 -16.57 -18.45 -8.69
CA LEU A 80 -17.02 -19.40 -9.70
C LEU A 80 -16.32 -20.76 -9.48
N LYS A 81 -17.06 -21.86 -9.73
CA LYS A 81 -16.55 -23.23 -9.50
C LYS A 81 -15.35 -23.56 -10.37
N GLU A 82 -15.27 -22.90 -11.53
CA GLU A 82 -14.18 -23.00 -12.50
C GLU A 82 -12.87 -22.38 -11.97
N ILE A 83 -12.97 -21.39 -11.06
CA ILE A 83 -11.82 -20.75 -10.42
C ILE A 83 -11.49 -21.49 -9.12
N VAL A 84 -12.49 -21.62 -8.23
CA VAL A 84 -12.36 -22.31 -6.94
C VAL A 84 -13.56 -23.25 -6.75
N PRO A 85 -13.39 -24.56 -6.97
CA PRO A 85 -14.48 -25.54 -6.81
C PRO A 85 -15.12 -25.51 -5.40
N GLU A 86 -14.30 -25.27 -4.37
CA GLU A 86 -14.72 -25.14 -2.98
C GLU A 86 -15.42 -23.80 -2.67
N GLY A 87 -15.44 -22.88 -3.63
CA GLY A 87 -16.08 -21.57 -3.57
C GLY A 87 -15.30 -20.50 -2.79
N ARG A 88 -14.44 -20.88 -1.83
CA ARG A 88 -13.59 -19.96 -1.06
C ARG A 88 -12.23 -20.58 -0.80
N ILE A 89 -11.19 -19.75 -0.65
CA ILE A 89 -9.85 -20.21 -0.31
C ILE A 89 -9.63 -20.04 1.19
N ARG A 90 -9.05 -21.05 1.84
CA ARG A 90 -8.81 -21.06 3.28
C ARG A 90 -7.40 -21.55 3.57
N ILE A 91 -6.63 -20.76 4.29
CA ILE A 91 -5.31 -21.12 4.81
C ILE A 91 -5.24 -20.62 6.24
N GLY A 92 -4.97 -21.52 7.19
CA GLY A 92 -4.97 -21.18 8.62
C GLY A 92 -6.30 -20.54 9.06
N ARG A 93 -6.22 -19.33 9.62
CA ARG A 93 -7.37 -18.55 10.09
C ARG A 93 -7.93 -17.58 9.05
N THR A 94 -7.31 -17.53 7.86
CA THR A 94 -7.65 -16.60 6.80
C THR A 94 -8.63 -17.24 5.81
N VAL A 95 -9.61 -16.44 5.37
CA VAL A 95 -10.58 -16.81 4.33
C VAL A 95 -10.57 -15.76 3.22
N GLY A 96 -10.42 -16.22 1.98
CA GLY A 96 -10.49 -15.41 0.77
C GLY A 96 -11.75 -15.70 -0.05
N PHE A 97 -12.42 -14.66 -0.52
CA PHE A 97 -13.67 -14.73 -1.29
C PHE A 97 -13.82 -13.51 -2.22
N PRO A 98 -14.63 -13.57 -3.29
CA PRO A 98 -14.84 -12.42 -4.16
C PRO A 98 -15.64 -11.34 -3.42
N ASN A 99 -15.35 -10.08 -3.72
CA ASN A 99 -16.05 -8.94 -3.13
C ASN A 99 -17.47 -8.85 -3.70
N LEU A 100 -18.46 -8.55 -2.86
CA LEU A 100 -19.85 -8.35 -3.28
C LEU A 100 -20.03 -7.08 -4.13
N ASN A 101 -19.19 -6.08 -3.89
CA ASN A 101 -19.12 -4.83 -4.66
C ASN A 101 -17.68 -4.69 -5.17
N PRO A 102 -17.28 -5.46 -6.20
CA PRO A 102 -15.90 -5.51 -6.63
C PRO A 102 -15.45 -4.19 -7.24
N VAL A 103 -14.20 -3.83 -6.94
CA VAL A 103 -13.44 -2.84 -7.69
C VAL A 103 -12.49 -3.63 -8.59
N GLY A 104 -12.66 -3.50 -9.91
CA GLY A 104 -11.94 -4.30 -10.89
C GLY A 104 -12.65 -5.60 -11.29
N SER A 105 -12.13 -6.25 -12.32
CA SER A 105 -12.69 -7.47 -12.93
C SER A 105 -12.68 -8.64 -11.96
N TYR A 106 -11.60 -8.76 -11.17
CA TYR A 106 -11.45 -9.79 -10.13
C TYR A 106 -11.15 -9.14 -8.78
N GLY A 107 -12.14 -8.43 -8.23
CA GLY A 107 -12.08 -7.88 -6.87
C GLY A 107 -12.39 -8.93 -5.81
N SER A 108 -11.46 -9.16 -4.88
CA SER A 108 -11.58 -10.13 -3.78
C SER A 108 -11.21 -9.52 -2.43
N VAL A 109 -11.70 -10.14 -1.37
CA VAL A 109 -11.41 -9.81 0.03
C VAL A 109 -10.71 -10.99 0.69
N VAL A 110 -9.71 -10.70 1.52
CA VAL A 110 -8.98 -11.70 2.31
C VAL A 110 -9.01 -11.29 3.78
N VAL A 111 -9.71 -12.06 4.61
CA VAL A 111 -9.89 -11.76 6.04
C VAL A 111 -8.68 -12.21 6.84
N LEU A 112 -8.04 -11.30 7.60
CA LEU A 112 -6.75 -11.50 8.28
C LEU A 112 -6.86 -12.14 9.68
N GLY A 113 -7.76 -13.10 9.85
CA GLY A 113 -7.93 -13.83 11.11
C GLY A 113 -9.35 -13.77 11.66
N HIS A 114 -9.50 -14.21 12.91
CA HIS A 114 -10.82 -14.34 13.56
C HIS A 114 -11.20 -13.11 14.37
N GLU A 115 -10.22 -12.28 14.71
CA GLU A 115 -10.36 -11.11 15.55
C GLU A 115 -11.10 -10.01 14.78
N HIS A 116 -12.30 -9.66 15.26
CA HIS A 116 -13.15 -8.62 14.68
C HIS A 116 -12.50 -7.23 14.66
N PHE A 117 -11.55 -6.98 15.56
CA PHE A 117 -10.82 -5.73 15.63
C PHE A 117 -9.40 -5.95 16.16
N LEU A 118 -8.42 -5.30 15.52
CA LEU A 118 -7.03 -5.24 15.95
C LEU A 118 -6.52 -3.80 15.82
N ASN A 119 -5.87 -3.32 16.88
CA ASN A 119 -5.02 -2.13 16.81
C ASN A 119 -3.76 -2.46 15.99
N LEU A 120 -3.10 -1.42 15.47
CA LEU A 120 -1.92 -1.56 14.60
C LEU A 120 -0.79 -2.39 15.25
N ASN A 121 -0.60 -2.26 16.56
CA ASN A 121 0.41 -3.00 17.31
C ASN A 121 0.00 -4.43 17.71
N GLN A 122 -1.20 -4.87 17.34
CA GLN A 122 -1.72 -6.22 17.63
C GLN A 122 -1.64 -7.14 16.40
N PHE A 123 -1.30 -6.62 15.22
CA PHE A 123 -1.01 -7.46 14.06
C PHE A 123 0.26 -8.27 14.28
N THR A 124 0.20 -9.53 13.90
CA THR A 124 1.29 -10.49 13.98
C THR A 124 1.81 -10.85 12.58
N PRO A 125 3.07 -11.30 12.44
CA PRO A 125 3.57 -11.83 11.17
C PRO A 125 2.66 -12.91 10.57
N GLU A 126 2.10 -13.78 11.42
CA GLU A 126 1.21 -14.87 11.03
C GLU A 126 -0.08 -14.36 10.38
N ASN A 127 -0.63 -13.22 10.84
CA ASN A 127 -1.80 -12.61 10.18
C ASN A 127 -1.50 -12.32 8.70
N TYR A 128 -0.32 -11.77 8.42
CA TYR A 128 0.08 -11.39 7.07
C TYR A 128 0.59 -12.57 6.24
N GLU A 129 1.27 -13.54 6.85
CA GLU A 129 1.71 -14.75 6.15
C GLU A 129 0.50 -15.55 5.61
N GLU A 130 -0.49 -15.82 6.46
CA GLU A 130 -1.73 -16.50 6.06
C GLU A 130 -2.51 -15.65 5.04
N GLY A 131 -2.64 -14.35 5.30
CA GLY A 131 -3.31 -13.37 4.43
C GLY A 131 -2.71 -13.31 3.02
N ILE A 132 -1.40 -13.08 2.92
CA ILE A 132 -0.69 -13.00 1.64
C ILE A 132 -0.71 -14.35 0.93
N SER A 133 -0.62 -15.47 1.66
CA SER A 133 -0.72 -16.82 1.07
C SER A 133 -2.08 -17.04 0.40
N VAL A 134 -3.18 -16.63 1.04
CA VAL A 134 -4.51 -16.69 0.43
C VAL A 134 -4.61 -15.76 -0.77
N ALA A 135 -4.08 -14.54 -0.68
CA ALA A 135 -4.06 -13.62 -1.81
C ALA A 135 -3.29 -14.21 -3.01
N MET A 136 -2.13 -14.81 -2.79
CA MET A 136 -1.35 -15.49 -3.83
C MET A 136 -2.11 -16.65 -4.48
N GLU A 137 -2.86 -17.43 -3.71
CA GLU A 137 -3.69 -18.50 -4.27
C GLU A 137 -4.86 -17.95 -5.09
N ILE A 138 -5.46 -16.82 -4.69
CA ILE A 138 -6.46 -16.11 -5.51
C ILE A 138 -5.83 -15.71 -6.85
N LEU A 139 -4.68 -15.04 -6.83
CA LEU A 139 -3.96 -14.63 -8.04
C LEU A 139 -3.70 -15.83 -8.96
N ARG A 140 -3.09 -16.88 -8.40
CA ARG A 140 -2.70 -18.07 -9.17
C ARG A 140 -3.89 -18.77 -9.82
N LYS A 141 -4.99 -18.97 -9.08
CA LYS A 141 -6.19 -19.62 -9.60
C LYS A 141 -6.90 -18.75 -10.63
N THR A 142 -7.03 -17.45 -10.38
CA THR A 142 -7.67 -16.52 -11.32
C THR A 142 -6.85 -16.40 -12.60
N MET A 143 -5.52 -16.26 -12.53
CA MET A 143 -4.67 -16.21 -13.72
C MET A 143 -4.65 -17.52 -14.53
N ALA A 144 -4.91 -18.66 -13.89
CA ALA A 144 -5.07 -19.93 -14.58
C ALA A 144 -6.41 -20.03 -15.33
N PHE A 145 -7.45 -19.38 -14.81
CA PHE A 145 -8.77 -19.28 -15.44
C PHE A 145 -8.81 -18.21 -16.54
N ASP A 146 -8.24 -17.04 -16.27
CA ASP A 146 -8.17 -15.88 -17.15
C ASP A 146 -6.72 -15.35 -17.24
N PRO A 147 -5.94 -15.81 -18.24
CA PRO A 147 -4.55 -15.40 -18.43
C PRO A 147 -4.35 -13.92 -18.81
N ASP A 148 -5.41 -13.20 -19.16
CA ASP A 148 -5.32 -11.77 -19.50
C ASP A 148 -5.32 -10.88 -18.26
N THR A 149 -5.71 -11.42 -17.10
CA THR A 149 -5.65 -10.71 -15.80
C THR A 149 -4.21 -10.63 -15.30
N ARG A 150 -3.49 -9.59 -15.72
CA ARG A 150 -2.05 -9.45 -15.48
C ARG A 150 -1.68 -8.38 -14.47
N TYR A 151 -2.58 -7.45 -14.17
CA TYR A 151 -2.30 -6.31 -13.30
C TYR A 151 -2.98 -6.54 -11.96
N TRP A 152 -2.16 -6.73 -10.94
CA TRP A 152 -2.63 -7.13 -9.61
C TRP A 152 -2.21 -6.13 -8.55
N GLN A 153 -3.13 -5.84 -7.64
CA GLN A 153 -2.90 -5.07 -6.43
C GLN A 153 -3.33 -5.88 -5.21
N ILE A 154 -2.51 -5.84 -4.17
CA ILE A 154 -2.89 -6.26 -2.82
C ILE A 154 -2.74 -5.03 -1.93
N SER A 155 -3.83 -4.61 -1.29
CA SER A 155 -3.85 -3.42 -0.46
C SER A 155 -4.63 -3.63 0.82
N GLN A 156 -4.31 -2.85 1.86
CA GLN A 156 -5.03 -2.83 3.11
C GLN A 156 -5.42 -1.39 3.46
N ASN A 157 -6.72 -1.16 3.62
CA ASN A 157 -7.22 0.05 4.25
C ASN A 157 -7.32 -0.22 5.75
N PHE A 158 -6.62 0.57 6.58
CA PHE A 158 -6.70 0.42 8.03
C PHE A 158 -7.74 1.37 8.62
N LEU A 159 -8.89 0.81 9.01
CA LEU A 159 -10.00 1.50 9.66
C LEU A 159 -10.59 2.65 8.81
N LEU A 160 -11.55 3.39 9.39
CA LEU A 160 -12.25 4.48 8.71
C LEU A 160 -11.31 5.56 8.13
N PRO A 161 -10.27 6.04 8.84
CA PRO A 161 -9.36 7.05 8.28
C PRO A 161 -8.56 6.55 7.07
N GLY A 162 -8.29 5.24 7.01
CA GLY A 162 -7.68 4.57 5.86
C GLY A 162 -8.67 4.21 4.75
N GLY A 163 -9.95 4.58 4.87
CA GLY A 163 -10.98 4.29 3.88
C GLY A 163 -11.61 2.90 4.01
N SER A 164 -11.45 2.20 5.13
CA SER A 164 -12.14 0.93 5.38
C SER A 164 -13.54 1.17 5.94
N THR A 165 -14.56 0.55 5.35
CA THR A 165 -15.94 0.56 5.85
C THR A 165 -16.23 -0.59 6.81
N ILE A 166 -15.30 -1.55 6.95
CA ILE A 166 -15.42 -2.73 7.80
C ILE A 166 -14.26 -2.74 8.79
N LEU A 167 -14.58 -2.93 10.08
CA LEU A 167 -13.58 -2.97 11.15
C LEU A 167 -12.69 -4.20 11.10
N HIS A 168 -13.26 -5.34 10.73
CA HIS A 168 -12.56 -6.62 10.67
C HIS A 168 -11.35 -6.51 9.73
N PRO A 169 -10.13 -6.81 10.22
CA PRO A 169 -8.91 -6.73 9.41
C PRO A 169 -8.98 -7.56 8.13
N HIS A 170 -8.74 -6.92 6.99
CA HIS A 170 -8.78 -7.60 5.69
C HIS A 170 -7.87 -6.93 4.66
N LEU A 171 -7.43 -7.71 3.68
CA LEU A 171 -6.81 -7.23 2.45
C LEU A 171 -7.85 -7.16 1.34
N GLN A 172 -7.62 -6.25 0.41
CA GLN A 172 -8.27 -6.21 -0.89
C GLN A 172 -7.28 -6.74 -1.92
N VAL A 173 -7.75 -7.64 -2.77
CA VAL A 173 -6.98 -8.23 -3.86
C VAL A 173 -7.72 -7.91 -5.15
N ILE A 174 -7.12 -7.12 -6.02
CA ILE A 174 -7.76 -6.63 -7.24
C ILE A 174 -6.91 -7.06 -8.43
N GLY A 175 -7.54 -7.73 -9.39
CA GLY A 175 -6.93 -8.15 -10.64
C GLY A 175 -7.70 -7.61 -11.84
N ASP A 176 -6.97 -7.04 -12.80
CA ASP A 176 -7.53 -6.50 -14.04
C ASP A 176 -6.65 -6.82 -15.27
N PRO A 177 -7.23 -6.83 -16.48
CA PRO A 177 -6.48 -6.89 -17.74
C PRO A 177 -5.89 -5.54 -18.15
N ILE A 178 -6.25 -4.45 -17.45
CA ILE A 178 -5.79 -3.08 -17.71
C ILE A 178 -5.12 -2.54 -16.45
N PRO A 179 -3.92 -1.94 -16.53
CA PRO A 179 -3.24 -1.38 -15.38
C PRO A 179 -3.96 -0.12 -14.88
N THR A 180 -3.76 0.22 -13.60
CA THR A 180 -4.02 1.59 -13.14
C THR A 180 -2.96 2.54 -13.69
N ASN A 181 -3.23 3.84 -13.70
CA ASN A 181 -2.25 4.86 -14.14
C ASN A 181 -0.90 4.71 -13.42
N GLU A 182 -0.93 4.46 -12.10
CA GLU A 182 0.30 4.32 -11.31
C GLU A 182 1.06 3.04 -11.69
N MET A 183 0.35 1.92 -11.86
CA MET A 183 0.98 0.68 -12.33
C MET A 183 1.62 0.86 -13.70
N GLU A 184 0.91 1.46 -14.65
CA GLU A 184 1.40 1.70 -16.00
C GLU A 184 2.67 2.57 -15.99
N TRP A 185 2.64 3.69 -15.26
CA TRP A 185 3.80 4.58 -15.13
C TRP A 185 5.01 3.89 -14.51
N LEU A 186 4.81 3.12 -13.44
CA LEU A 186 5.89 2.38 -12.79
C LEU A 186 6.46 1.29 -13.69
N LEU A 187 5.61 0.55 -14.40
CA LEU A 187 6.02 -0.50 -15.33
C LEU A 187 6.82 0.08 -16.50
N ASP A 188 6.33 1.13 -17.14
CA ASP A 188 6.99 1.77 -18.27
C ASP A 188 8.34 2.37 -17.85
N ALA A 189 8.35 3.14 -16.76
CA ALA A 189 9.56 3.81 -16.29
C ALA A 189 10.63 2.79 -15.85
N SER A 190 10.23 1.75 -15.12
CA SER A 190 11.14 0.67 -14.68
C SER A 190 11.68 -0.14 -15.85
N SER A 191 10.82 -0.45 -16.83
CA SER A 191 11.23 -1.17 -18.05
C SER A 191 12.22 -0.34 -18.86
N SER A 192 11.96 0.95 -19.05
CA SER A 192 12.87 1.84 -19.77
C SER A 192 14.19 2.07 -19.02
N TYR A 193 14.17 2.06 -17.69
CA TYR A 193 15.40 2.10 -16.88
C TYR A 193 16.22 0.83 -17.13
N TYR A 194 15.60 -0.34 -16.99
CA TYR A 194 16.26 -1.63 -17.17
C TYR A 194 16.88 -1.76 -18.57
N GLN A 195 16.13 -1.42 -19.63
CA GLN A 195 16.64 -1.45 -21.01
C GLN A 195 17.87 -0.55 -21.23
N ARG A 196 17.96 0.58 -20.51
CA ARG A 196 19.06 1.55 -20.67
C ARG A 196 20.25 1.30 -19.74
N ASN A 197 20.06 0.57 -18.65
CA ASN A 197 21.08 0.39 -17.61
C ASN A 197 21.54 -1.06 -17.44
N GLY A 198 20.72 -2.04 -17.81
CA GLY A 198 20.96 -3.45 -17.53
C GLY A 198 20.76 -3.83 -16.06
N THR A 199 20.20 -2.93 -15.23
CA THR A 199 20.00 -3.10 -13.79
C THR A 199 18.59 -2.69 -13.38
N LEU A 200 18.12 -3.21 -12.24
CA LEU A 200 16.82 -2.85 -11.67
C LEU A 200 16.93 -1.48 -10.99
N TYR A 201 16.00 -0.57 -11.31
CA TYR A 201 15.98 0.78 -10.71
C TYR A 201 16.01 0.75 -9.18
N TRP A 202 15.18 -0.09 -8.56
CA TRP A 202 15.08 -0.18 -7.10
C TRP A 202 16.39 -0.63 -6.44
N LYS A 203 17.11 -1.56 -7.08
CA LYS A 203 18.43 -2.01 -6.59
C LYS A 203 19.40 -0.84 -6.54
N ASP A 204 19.49 -0.08 -7.63
CA ASP A 204 20.42 1.05 -7.74
C ASP A 204 20.00 2.21 -6.82
N LEU A 205 18.69 2.47 -6.69
CA LEU A 205 18.15 3.47 -5.76
C LEU A 205 18.52 3.13 -4.31
N ILE A 206 18.32 1.88 -3.87
CA ILE A 206 18.64 1.45 -2.52
C ILE A 206 20.14 1.60 -2.23
N GLN A 207 21.01 1.27 -3.18
CA GLN A 207 22.46 1.47 -3.02
C GLN A 207 22.81 2.95 -2.81
N ILE A 208 22.21 3.85 -3.60
CA ILE A 208 22.39 5.30 -3.45
C ILE A 208 21.86 5.76 -2.09
N GLU A 209 20.66 5.36 -1.68
CA GLU A 209 20.05 5.76 -0.41
C GLU A 209 20.85 5.28 0.80
N LYS A 210 21.37 4.05 0.75
CA LYS A 210 22.30 3.51 1.76
C LYS A 210 23.58 4.34 1.84
N GLY A 211 24.18 4.67 0.69
CA GLY A 211 25.41 5.47 0.63
C GLY A 211 25.23 6.90 1.13
N LEU A 212 24.06 7.51 0.90
CA LEU A 212 23.73 8.85 1.38
C LEU A 212 23.36 8.87 2.87
N GLY A 213 22.77 7.80 3.40
CA GLY A 213 22.37 7.70 4.80
C GLY A 213 21.29 8.68 5.25
N LYS A 214 20.51 9.26 4.31
CA LYS A 214 19.53 10.32 4.60
C LYS A 214 18.10 9.82 4.76
N ARG A 215 17.69 8.83 3.95
CA ARG A 215 16.30 8.34 3.89
C ARG A 215 16.18 6.84 4.03
N TYR A 216 17.29 6.11 3.99
CA TYR A 216 17.30 4.68 4.27
C TYR A 216 16.94 4.45 5.75
N ILE A 217 16.02 3.53 6.02
CA ILE A 217 15.54 3.24 7.37
C ILE A 217 16.19 1.96 7.89
N ALA A 218 15.90 0.81 7.27
CA ALA A 218 16.29 -0.49 7.80
C ALA A 218 16.23 -1.59 6.73
N GLN A 219 16.80 -2.75 7.06
CA GLN A 219 16.64 -4.00 6.31
C GLN A 219 16.05 -5.07 7.24
N PHE A 220 15.03 -5.79 6.77
CA PHE A 220 14.52 -6.98 7.44
C PHE A 220 14.45 -8.12 6.41
N GLY A 221 15.28 -9.15 6.61
CA GLY A 221 15.47 -10.18 5.59
C GLY A 221 15.96 -9.57 4.27
N ASN A 222 15.22 -9.83 3.20
CA ASN A 222 15.46 -9.29 1.85
C ASN A 222 14.65 -8.02 1.54
N VAL A 223 13.98 -7.42 2.53
CA VAL A 223 13.19 -6.20 2.33
C VAL A 223 13.96 -4.98 2.84
N HIS A 224 14.12 -4.00 1.97
CA HIS A 224 14.72 -2.70 2.27
C HIS A 224 13.66 -1.65 2.48
N TRP A 225 13.75 -0.91 3.58
CA TRP A 225 12.82 0.15 3.95
C TRP A 225 13.49 1.52 3.86
N PHE A 226 12.79 2.48 3.25
CA PHE A 226 13.28 3.83 3.03
C PHE A 226 12.13 4.83 2.90
N VAL A 227 12.43 6.12 3.08
CA VAL A 227 11.49 7.21 2.76
C VAL A 227 11.70 7.65 1.32
N SER A 228 10.62 7.80 0.55
CA SER A 228 10.70 8.27 -0.84
C SER A 228 11.35 9.66 -0.93
N TYR A 229 12.15 9.87 -1.97
CA TYR A 229 12.72 11.20 -2.24
C TYR A 229 11.62 12.22 -2.55
N ALA A 230 10.61 11.82 -3.32
CA ALA A 230 9.45 12.61 -3.72
C ALA A 230 8.16 11.90 -3.25
N PRO A 231 7.81 12.00 -1.95
CA PRO A 231 6.68 11.27 -1.37
C PRO A 231 5.34 11.75 -1.90
N ILE A 232 4.36 10.87 -1.88
CA ILE A 232 2.99 11.06 -2.32
C ILE A 232 2.03 11.38 -1.17
N GLY A 233 2.37 10.98 0.06
CA GLY A 233 1.62 11.24 1.28
C GLY A 233 2.50 11.62 2.47
N PHE A 234 1.86 11.99 3.58
CA PHE A 234 2.54 12.20 4.85
C PHE A 234 2.95 10.86 5.46
N ASN A 235 4.12 10.81 6.11
CA ASN A 235 4.66 9.61 6.77
C ASN A 235 4.77 8.37 5.85
N GLU A 236 4.92 8.59 4.55
CA GLU A 236 5.14 7.52 3.58
C GLU A 236 6.46 6.78 3.84
N VAL A 237 6.38 5.46 3.79
CA VAL A 237 7.51 4.56 3.91
C VAL A 237 7.41 3.52 2.80
N CYS A 238 8.47 3.36 2.03
CA CYS A 238 8.53 2.40 0.94
C CYS A 238 9.30 1.15 1.35
N GLY A 239 8.86 0.00 0.84
CA GLY A 239 9.54 -1.28 0.92
C GLY A 239 9.92 -1.79 -0.48
N SER A 240 11.14 -2.28 -0.65
CA SER A 240 11.55 -2.96 -1.88
C SER A 240 12.19 -4.31 -1.55
N VAL A 241 11.77 -5.34 -2.27
CA VAL A 241 12.30 -6.70 -2.13
C VAL A 241 13.53 -6.84 -3.00
N GLU A 242 14.64 -7.26 -2.41
CA GLU A 242 15.91 -7.46 -3.11
C GLU A 242 15.74 -8.38 -4.33
N GLY A 243 16.34 -7.96 -5.45
CA GLY A 243 16.30 -8.71 -6.72
C GLY A 243 14.99 -8.64 -7.49
N HIS A 244 13.96 -7.93 -7.00
CA HIS A 244 12.65 -7.85 -7.65
C HIS A 244 12.35 -6.42 -8.13
N GLY A 245 11.59 -6.31 -9.22
CA GLY A 245 11.15 -5.04 -9.82
C GLY A 245 9.99 -4.36 -9.08
N SER A 246 9.63 -4.86 -7.89
CA SER A 246 8.42 -4.46 -7.16
C SER A 246 8.74 -3.49 -6.02
N ILE A 247 7.81 -2.57 -5.80
CA ILE A 247 7.78 -1.65 -4.65
C ILE A 247 6.45 -1.83 -3.91
N THR A 248 6.50 -1.71 -2.59
CA THR A 248 5.32 -1.52 -1.73
C THR A 248 5.43 -0.13 -1.11
N THR A 249 4.32 0.60 -1.06
CA THR A 249 4.19 1.95 -0.50
C THR A 249 3.18 1.96 0.62
#